data_AF-A0A2I0HT23-F1
#
_entry.id   AF-A0A2I0HT23-F1
#
_cell.length_a   1.000
_cell.length_b   1.000
_cell.length_c   1.000
_cell.angle_alpha   90.00
_cell.angle_beta   90.00
_cell.angle_gamma   90.00
#
_symmetry.space_group_name_H-M   'P 1'
#
loop_
_entity.id
_entity.type
_entity.pdbx_description
1 polymer ?
#
loop_
_entity_poly.entity_id
_entity_poly.type
_entity_poly.pdbx_seq_one_letter_code
_entity_poly.pdbx_strand_id
1 'polypeptide(L)'
;MYVTVGLGLERCEKNRTCGGPNGQKLSASMNNHSFQFPTKLSILEAFFFNVKGIYTTDFPNKPPVKFDYTNTINSNNTALLFAPKRTSVKKVKTDRKKFNLVDPQIRNTIGVPVGGWAAIRFTADNPGAWIMHCHLDVHLPLGLATAFVVENGPTPATTLPPPPKDLPKC
;
A
#
# COMPACT_ATOMS: atom_id res chain seq x y z
N MET A 1 3.97 -9.85 7.94
CA MET A 1 3.94 -9.24 6.58
C MET A 1 5.33 -8.76 6.29
N TYR A 2 5.79 -8.91 5.06
CA TYR A 2 7.01 -8.25 4.61
C TYR A 2 6.64 -7.38 3.41
N VAL A 3 6.85 -6.07 3.56
CA VAL A 3 6.53 -5.08 2.54
C VAL A 3 7.82 -4.46 2.05
N THR A 4 8.10 -4.60 0.77
CA THR A 4 9.13 -3.84 0.08
C THR A 4 8.50 -2.64 -0.58
N VAL A 5 9.10 -1.47 -0.46
CA VAL A 5 8.70 -0.27 -1.20
C VAL A 5 9.74 0.02 -2.27
N GLY A 6 9.32 0.57 -3.40
CA GLY A 6 10.26 0.89 -4.48
C GLY A 6 9.72 2.00 -5.38
N LEU A 7 10.65 2.77 -5.95
CA LEU A 7 10.40 3.65 -7.08
C LEU A 7 10.67 2.88 -8.38
N GLY A 8 9.92 3.20 -9.42
CA GLY A 8 10.00 2.53 -10.72
C GLY A 8 9.40 3.40 -11.82
N LEU A 9 9.03 2.77 -12.91
CA LEU A 9 8.47 3.41 -14.10
C LEU A 9 7.14 2.76 -14.48
N GLU A 10 6.25 3.57 -15.02
CA GLU A 10 5.05 3.15 -15.71
C GLU A 10 5.20 3.42 -17.20
N ARG A 11 4.71 2.50 -18.03
CA ARG A 11 4.77 2.65 -19.49
C ARG A 11 4.03 3.91 -19.94
N CYS A 12 4.69 4.72 -20.74
CA CYS A 12 4.04 5.83 -21.42
C CYS A 12 3.01 5.32 -22.43
N GLU A 13 1.92 6.06 -22.61
CA GLU A 13 0.93 5.76 -23.64
C GLU A 13 1.56 5.96 -25.02
N LYS A 14 1.24 5.06 -25.98
CA LYS A 14 1.89 5.01 -27.30
C LYS A 14 1.84 6.34 -28.10
N ASN A 15 0.90 7.23 -27.80
CA ASN A 15 0.69 8.50 -28.50
C ASN A 15 0.89 9.72 -27.58
N ARG A 16 1.61 9.58 -26.47
CA ARG A 16 1.95 10.70 -25.58
C ARG A 16 3.45 10.77 -25.35
N THR A 17 3.95 11.99 -25.14
CA THR A 17 5.30 12.22 -24.64
C THR A 17 5.27 12.26 -23.12
N CYS A 18 6.09 11.44 -22.47
CA CYS A 18 6.25 11.46 -21.01
C CYS A 18 7.63 12.04 -20.64
N GLY A 19 7.67 12.88 -19.61
CA GLY A 19 8.88 13.57 -19.16
C GLY A 19 9.77 12.77 -18.21
N GLY A 20 9.45 11.51 -17.92
CA GLY A 20 10.25 10.68 -17.03
C GLY A 20 11.41 9.98 -17.75
N PRO A 21 12.23 9.22 -17.00
CA PRO A 21 13.37 8.48 -17.55
C PRO A 21 12.97 7.59 -18.72
N ASN A 22 13.79 7.56 -19.78
CA ASN A 22 13.54 6.78 -21.00
C ASN A 22 12.18 7.06 -21.67
N GLY A 23 11.66 8.28 -21.53
CA GLY A 23 10.36 8.67 -22.08
C GLY A 23 9.18 7.97 -21.41
N GLN A 24 9.35 7.47 -20.18
CA GLN A 24 8.31 6.77 -19.41
C GLN A 24 7.70 7.68 -18.33
N LYS A 25 6.68 7.21 -17.62
CA LYS A 25 6.12 7.87 -16.43
C LYS A 25 6.87 7.37 -15.19
N LEU A 26 7.07 8.23 -14.19
CA LEU A 26 7.51 7.77 -12.87
C LEU A 26 6.41 6.92 -12.22
N SER A 27 6.81 5.97 -11.38
CA SER A 27 5.91 5.12 -10.61
C SER A 27 6.54 4.72 -9.28
N ALA A 28 5.73 4.20 -8.37
CA ALA A 28 6.14 3.64 -7.11
C ALA A 28 5.23 2.47 -6.74
N SER A 29 5.72 1.56 -5.90
CA SER A 29 4.98 0.35 -5.54
C SER A 29 5.27 -0.15 -4.12
N MET A 30 4.33 -0.92 -3.59
CA MET A 30 4.50 -1.76 -2.41
C MET A 30 4.36 -3.23 -2.83
N ASN A 31 5.34 -4.08 -2.53
CA ASN A 31 5.42 -5.48 -2.98
C ASN A 31 5.16 -5.65 -4.50
N ASN A 32 5.69 -4.74 -5.31
CA ASN A 32 5.50 -4.74 -6.77
C ASN A 32 4.04 -4.49 -7.21
N HIS A 33 3.18 -3.92 -6.35
CA HIS A 33 1.88 -3.38 -6.74
C HIS A 33 1.93 -1.86 -6.66
N SER A 34 1.70 -1.18 -7.78
CA SER A 34 1.54 0.27 -7.81
C SER A 34 0.07 0.61 -7.56
N PHE A 35 -0.20 1.28 -6.44
CA PHE A 35 -1.56 1.56 -5.99
C PHE A 35 -2.23 2.59 -6.88
N GLN A 36 -3.47 2.31 -7.28
CA GLN A 36 -4.31 3.22 -8.03
C GLN A 36 -5.54 3.57 -7.19
N PHE A 37 -5.73 4.87 -6.95
CA PHE A 37 -6.94 5.35 -6.28
C PHE A 37 -8.18 5.02 -7.13
N PRO A 38 -9.25 4.48 -6.53
CA PRO A 38 -10.49 4.22 -7.25
C PRO A 38 -11.15 5.56 -7.64
N THR A 39 -11.77 5.59 -8.81
CA THR A 39 -12.42 6.80 -9.36
C THR A 39 -13.94 6.78 -9.30
N LYS A 40 -14.54 5.61 -9.03
CA LYS A 40 -16.01 5.45 -9.03
C LYS A 40 -16.62 5.53 -7.62
N LEU A 41 -15.94 4.95 -6.64
CA LEU A 41 -16.35 4.90 -5.24
C LEU A 41 -15.10 4.84 -4.37
N SER A 42 -15.14 5.42 -3.18
CA SER A 42 -14.08 5.21 -2.20
C SER A 42 -14.01 3.74 -1.76
N ILE A 43 -12.84 3.27 -1.32
CA ILE A 43 -12.69 1.91 -0.77
C ILE A 43 -13.62 1.72 0.44
N LEU A 44 -13.78 2.76 1.27
CA LEU A 44 -14.62 2.70 2.45
C LEU A 44 -16.11 2.53 2.10
N GLU A 45 -16.62 3.31 1.14
CA GLU A 45 -18.01 3.15 0.67
C GLU A 45 -18.23 1.80 0.00
N ALA A 46 -17.29 1.38 -0.86
CA ALA A 46 -17.36 0.09 -1.52
C ALA A 46 -17.35 -1.07 -0.52
N PHE A 47 -16.57 -0.95 0.57
CA PHE A 47 -16.56 -1.89 1.66
C PHE A 47 -17.90 -1.88 2.43
N PHE A 48 -18.38 -0.69 2.84
CA PHE A 48 -19.60 -0.54 3.63
C PHE A 48 -20.85 -1.08 2.90
N PHE A 49 -21.00 -0.74 1.61
CA PHE A 49 -22.13 -1.16 0.79
C PHE A 49 -21.89 -2.47 0.03
N ASN A 50 -20.77 -3.17 0.29
CA ASN A 50 -20.40 -4.43 -0.36
C ASN A 50 -20.41 -4.35 -1.92
N VAL A 51 -19.90 -3.23 -2.46
CA VAL A 51 -19.83 -2.98 -3.90
C VAL A 51 -18.60 -3.68 -4.49
N LYS A 52 -18.84 -4.58 -5.44
CA LYS A 52 -17.79 -5.34 -6.12
C LYS A 52 -17.13 -4.52 -7.24
N GLY A 53 -15.89 -4.87 -7.57
CA GLY A 53 -15.16 -4.29 -8.71
C GLY A 53 -14.46 -2.96 -8.43
N ILE A 54 -14.47 -2.47 -7.18
CA ILE A 54 -13.76 -1.25 -6.77
C ILE A 54 -12.33 -1.57 -6.30
N TYR A 55 -12.15 -2.66 -5.56
CA TYR A 55 -10.86 -3.13 -5.08
C TYR A 55 -10.82 -4.67 -5.03
N THR A 56 -9.62 -5.23 -4.90
CA THR A 56 -9.36 -6.65 -4.66
C THR A 56 -8.75 -6.88 -3.28
N THR A 57 -8.72 -8.13 -2.81
CA THR A 57 -8.26 -8.49 -1.46
C THR A 57 -7.01 -9.38 -1.46
N ASP A 58 -6.24 -9.33 -2.55
CA ASP A 58 -5.12 -10.23 -2.86
C ASP A 58 -3.72 -9.58 -2.70
N PHE A 59 -3.55 -8.61 -1.79
CA PHE A 59 -2.24 -7.96 -1.62
C PHE A 59 -1.23 -8.96 -1.07
N PRO A 60 -0.08 -9.11 -1.74
CA PRO A 60 0.83 -10.18 -1.41
C PRO A 60 1.51 -9.92 -0.05
N ASN A 61 1.58 -10.96 0.77
CA ASN A 61 2.18 -10.92 2.11
C ASN A 61 3.70 -10.76 2.12
N LYS A 62 4.33 -10.98 0.96
CA LYS A 62 5.76 -10.92 0.66
C LYS A 62 5.90 -10.42 -0.79
N PRO A 63 7.01 -9.79 -1.16
CA PRO A 63 7.28 -9.43 -2.55
C PRO A 63 7.28 -10.68 -3.44
N PRO A 64 6.73 -10.59 -4.67
CA PRO A 64 6.62 -11.74 -5.58
C PRO A 64 7.98 -12.26 -6.05
N VAL A 65 9.00 -11.39 -6.08
CA VAL A 65 10.37 -11.72 -6.45
C VAL A 65 11.30 -11.39 -5.29
N LYS A 66 12.21 -12.31 -4.98
CA LYS A 66 13.27 -12.10 -4.00
C LYS A 66 14.57 -11.75 -4.69
N PHE A 67 15.21 -10.69 -4.23
CA PHE A 67 16.52 -10.22 -4.66
C PHE A 67 17.17 -9.50 -3.48
N ASP A 68 18.41 -9.03 -3.65
CA ASP A 68 19.06 -8.18 -2.66
C ASP A 68 18.44 -6.77 -2.65
N TYR A 69 17.43 -6.58 -1.80
CA TYR A 69 16.63 -5.34 -1.75
C TYR A 69 17.44 -4.09 -1.40
N THR A 70 18.62 -4.24 -0.82
CA THR A 70 19.45 -3.15 -0.30
C THR A 70 20.66 -2.85 -1.16
N ASN A 71 20.96 -3.71 -2.14
CA ASN A 71 22.07 -3.50 -3.06
C ASN A 71 21.76 -2.38 -4.05
N THR A 72 22.60 -1.35 -4.03
CA THR A 72 22.47 -0.13 -4.85
C THR A 72 22.58 -0.38 -6.35
N ILE A 73 23.14 -1.53 -6.78
CA ILE A 73 23.25 -1.91 -8.19
C ILE A 73 21.89 -2.28 -8.79
N ASN A 74 20.90 -2.65 -7.97
CA ASN A 74 19.58 -3.08 -8.44
C ASN A 74 18.70 -1.96 -8.99
N SER A 75 19.08 -0.69 -8.84
CA SER A 75 18.33 0.46 -9.36
C SER A 75 18.12 0.45 -10.89
N ASN A 76 18.95 -0.30 -11.63
CA ASN A 76 18.91 -0.38 -13.09
C ASN A 76 18.29 -1.70 -13.62
N ASN A 77 17.72 -2.54 -12.75
CA ASN A 77 17.16 -3.84 -13.16
C ASN A 77 15.76 -3.71 -13.79
N THR A 78 15.67 -3.97 -15.09
CA THR A 78 14.43 -3.83 -15.90
C THR A 78 13.27 -4.73 -15.49
N ALA A 79 13.54 -5.88 -14.85
CA ALA A 79 12.49 -6.77 -14.33
C ALA A 79 11.81 -6.21 -13.06
N LEU A 80 12.45 -5.24 -12.39
CA LEU A 80 11.94 -4.60 -11.17
C LEU A 80 11.42 -3.18 -11.42
N LEU A 81 11.73 -2.60 -12.59
CA LEU A 81 11.32 -1.25 -12.94
C LEU A 81 9.81 -1.11 -13.22
N PHE A 82 9.12 -2.17 -13.65
CA PHE A 82 7.71 -2.10 -14.08
C PHE A 82 6.79 -2.94 -13.19
N ALA A 83 6.39 -2.39 -12.04
CA ALA A 83 5.41 -3.00 -11.17
C ALA A 83 3.99 -2.98 -11.79
N PRO A 84 3.21 -4.09 -11.78
CA PRO A 84 1.81 -4.06 -12.19
C PRO A 84 0.95 -3.12 -11.32
N LYS A 85 0.01 -2.41 -11.95
CA LYS A 85 -1.00 -1.58 -11.24
C LYS A 85 -2.12 -2.44 -10.68
N ARG A 86 -2.33 -2.40 -9.36
CA ARG A 86 -3.34 -3.22 -8.65
C ARG A 86 -3.80 -2.55 -7.35
N THR A 87 -5.05 -2.81 -6.95
CA THR A 87 -5.68 -2.28 -5.72
C THR A 87 -6.06 -3.43 -4.80
N SER A 88 -5.14 -3.90 -3.96
CA SER A 88 -5.27 -5.15 -3.21
C SER A 88 -5.09 -4.98 -1.68
N VAL A 89 -5.72 -5.80 -0.81
CA VAL A 89 -5.64 -5.78 0.70
C VAL A 89 -5.19 -7.13 1.37
N LYS A 90 -5.05 -7.27 2.72
CA LYS A 90 -4.30 -8.39 3.38
C LYS A 90 -4.85 -9.03 4.72
N LYS A 91 -4.47 -10.32 4.99
CA LYS A 91 -4.46 -11.12 6.28
C LYS A 91 -3.04 -11.50 6.84
N VAL A 92 -2.77 -11.64 8.17
CA VAL A 92 -1.39 -11.55 8.82
C VAL A 92 -0.85 -12.77 9.64
N LYS A 93 0.50 -12.97 9.75
CA LYS A 93 1.27 -13.96 10.61
C LYS A 93 2.65 -13.40 11.13
N THR A 94 3.27 -13.97 12.20
CA THR A 94 4.32 -13.39 13.12
C THR A 94 5.78 -13.95 13.01
N ASP A 95 6.82 -13.15 13.33
CA ASP A 95 8.27 -13.52 13.53
C ASP A 95 8.88 -12.68 14.70
N ARG A 96 9.91 -13.14 15.47
CA ARG A 96 10.19 -12.64 16.85
C ARG A 96 11.64 -12.38 17.35
N LYS A 97 12.73 -12.85 16.72
CA LYS A 97 14.01 -13.05 17.48
C LYS A 97 14.88 -11.83 17.85
N LYS A 98 14.65 -10.59 17.36
CA LYS A 98 15.46 -9.39 17.69
C LYS A 98 14.65 -8.09 17.91
N PHE A 99 13.37 -8.19 18.19
CA PHE A 99 12.51 -7.01 18.33
C PHE A 99 12.50 -6.51 19.78
N ASN A 100 12.43 -5.19 19.97
CA ASN A 100 12.00 -4.63 21.25
C ASN A 100 10.51 -4.95 21.42
N LEU A 101 10.20 -5.85 22.36
CA LEU A 101 8.84 -6.28 22.68
C LEU A 101 8.38 -5.80 24.06
N VAL A 102 9.18 -5.00 24.76
CA VAL A 102 8.88 -4.47 26.10
C VAL A 102 8.28 -3.08 25.98
N ASP A 103 8.98 -2.17 25.29
CA ASP A 103 8.62 -0.76 25.19
C ASP A 103 8.94 -0.17 23.79
N PRO A 104 8.42 -0.76 22.70
CA PRO A 104 8.60 -0.19 21.37
C PRO A 104 7.95 1.19 21.27
N GLN A 105 8.55 2.06 20.46
CA GLN A 105 7.98 3.38 20.16
C GLN A 105 6.60 3.24 19.51
N ILE A 106 5.59 3.91 20.07
CA ILE A 106 4.24 3.99 19.51
C ILE A 106 4.16 5.22 18.61
N ARG A 107 3.89 5.01 17.31
CA ARG A 107 3.87 6.08 16.30
C ARG A 107 2.83 5.78 15.22
N ASN A 108 2.39 6.83 14.52
CA ASN A 108 1.57 6.72 13.31
C ASN A 108 2.43 6.74 12.02
N THR A 109 3.63 7.32 12.08
CA THR A 109 4.59 7.43 10.96
C THR A 109 5.97 6.98 11.45
N ILE A 110 6.66 6.19 10.63
CA ILE A 110 8.01 5.70 10.90
C ILE A 110 8.92 5.97 9.70
N GLY A 111 10.10 6.53 9.96
CA GLY A 111 11.16 6.61 8.96
C GLY A 111 11.76 5.22 8.74
N VAL A 112 11.65 4.69 7.53
CA VAL A 112 12.41 3.50 7.13
C VAL A 112 13.83 3.97 6.81
N PRO A 113 14.88 3.42 7.48
CA PRO A 113 16.26 3.82 7.18
C PRO A 113 16.60 3.63 5.70
N VAL A 114 17.40 4.54 5.14
CA VAL A 114 17.90 4.44 3.76
C VAL A 114 18.67 3.12 3.61
N GLY A 115 18.31 2.31 2.61
CA GLY A 115 18.93 1.00 2.39
C GLY A 115 18.68 -0.01 3.52
N GLY A 116 17.64 0.19 4.34
CA GLY A 116 17.35 -0.64 5.50
C GLY A 116 15.89 -1.07 5.58
N TRP A 117 15.45 -1.42 6.80
CA TRP A 117 14.09 -1.88 7.08
C TRP A 117 13.64 -1.41 8.46
N ALA A 118 12.32 -1.40 8.66
CA ALA A 118 11.69 -1.20 9.96
C ALA A 118 10.61 -2.27 10.17
N ALA A 119 10.38 -2.69 11.41
CA ALA A 119 9.32 -3.61 11.77
C ALA A 119 8.29 -2.89 12.66
N ILE A 120 7.02 -2.97 12.26
CA ILE A 120 5.89 -2.41 13.00
C ILE A 120 4.93 -3.53 13.42
N ARG A 121 4.18 -3.30 14.50
CA ARG A 121 3.11 -4.17 14.98
C ARG A 121 1.94 -3.29 15.40
N PHE A 122 0.73 -3.72 15.04
CA PHE A 122 -0.52 -3.12 15.48
C PHE A 122 -1.57 -4.22 15.63
N THR A 123 -2.60 -3.94 16.42
CA THR A 123 -3.84 -4.74 16.47
C THR A 123 -4.81 -4.13 15.45
N ALA A 124 -5.41 -4.96 14.61
CA ALA A 124 -6.41 -4.51 13.63
C ALA A 124 -7.82 -4.63 14.23
N ASP A 125 -8.11 -3.79 15.22
CA ASP A 125 -9.35 -3.77 16.03
C ASP A 125 -10.27 -2.59 15.71
N ASN A 126 -9.95 -1.81 14.67
CA ASN A 126 -10.70 -0.64 14.24
C ASN A 126 -11.29 -0.88 12.82
N PRO A 127 -12.58 -1.24 12.68
CA PRO A 127 -13.21 -1.52 11.40
C PRO A 127 -13.18 -0.32 10.45
N GLY A 128 -12.86 -0.54 9.19
CA GLY A 128 -12.62 0.57 8.25
C GLY A 128 -11.76 0.21 7.06
N ALA A 129 -11.52 1.21 6.21
CA ALA A 129 -10.50 1.17 5.18
C ALA A 129 -9.37 2.14 5.57
N TRP A 130 -8.20 1.60 5.89
CA TRP A 130 -7.06 2.35 6.43
C TRP A 130 -5.93 2.39 5.43
N ILE A 131 -5.58 3.59 4.95
CA ILE A 131 -4.47 3.77 4.01
C ILE A 131 -3.12 3.66 4.73
N MET A 132 -2.17 2.96 4.11
CA MET A 132 -0.76 2.95 4.50
C MET A 132 0.03 3.44 3.29
N HIS A 133 0.76 4.55 3.44
CA HIS A 133 1.47 5.16 2.32
C HIS A 133 2.78 5.84 2.74
N CYS A 134 3.62 6.16 1.75
CA CYS A 134 4.74 7.08 1.96
C CYS A 134 4.21 8.51 2.12
N HIS A 135 4.68 9.21 3.14
CA HIS A 135 4.27 10.59 3.45
C HIS A 135 5.04 11.66 2.64
N LEU A 136 5.78 11.26 1.61
CA LEU A 136 6.28 12.17 0.59
C LEU A 136 5.20 12.31 -0.47
N ASP A 137 4.58 13.49 -0.56
CA ASP A 137 3.43 13.76 -1.44
C ASP A 137 3.68 13.42 -2.89
N VAL A 138 4.93 13.52 -3.36
CA VAL A 138 5.30 13.12 -4.72
C VAL A 138 5.22 11.61 -4.93
N HIS A 139 5.40 10.77 -3.90
CA HIS A 139 5.37 9.31 -4.03
C HIS A 139 3.97 8.70 -3.91
N LEU A 140 3.06 9.37 -3.19
CA LEU A 140 1.68 8.91 -3.03
C LEU A 140 0.94 8.70 -4.37
N PRO A 141 0.84 9.71 -5.27
CA PRO A 141 0.17 9.56 -6.55
C PRO A 141 0.94 8.66 -7.53
N LEU A 142 2.23 8.39 -7.27
CA LEU A 142 3.01 7.42 -8.04
C LEU A 142 2.67 5.97 -7.67
N GLY A 143 1.90 5.75 -6.60
CA GLY A 143 1.39 4.45 -6.20
C GLY A 143 2.09 3.83 -5.00
N LEU A 144 2.85 4.60 -4.22
CA LEU A 144 3.51 4.15 -2.99
C LEU A 144 2.50 4.11 -1.81
N ALA A 145 1.48 3.29 -1.98
CA ALA A 145 0.40 3.10 -1.02
C ALA A 145 -0.15 1.67 -1.05
N THR A 146 -0.92 1.34 -0.03
CA THR A 146 -1.85 0.21 0.03
C THR A 146 -2.93 0.54 1.06
N ALA A 147 -3.93 -0.32 1.22
CA ALA A 147 -4.95 -0.16 2.24
C ALA A 147 -5.16 -1.46 3.03
N PHE A 148 -5.54 -1.33 4.30
CA PHE A 148 -6.08 -2.40 5.11
C PHE A 148 -7.60 -2.22 5.21
N VAL A 149 -8.36 -3.23 4.80
CA VAL A 149 -9.79 -3.32 5.12
C VAL A 149 -9.91 -4.17 6.37
N VAL A 150 -10.45 -3.59 7.43
CA VAL A 150 -10.68 -4.24 8.73
C VAL A 150 -12.18 -4.50 8.85
N GLU A 151 -12.54 -5.77 9.03
CA GLU A 151 -13.93 -6.21 9.13
C GLU A 151 -14.57 -5.79 10.45
N ASN A 152 -15.92 -5.77 10.47
CA ASN A 152 -16.67 -5.55 11.70
C ASN A 152 -16.42 -6.70 12.69
N GLY A 153 -16.23 -6.35 13.96
CA GLY A 153 -16.21 -7.25 15.09
C GLY A 153 -17.62 -7.56 15.65
N PRO A 154 -17.69 -8.30 16.76
CA PRO A 154 -18.95 -8.83 17.28
C PRO A 154 -19.81 -7.81 18.05
N THR A 155 -19.28 -6.62 18.35
CA THR A 155 -19.98 -5.60 19.15
C THR A 155 -20.34 -4.36 18.32
N PRO A 156 -21.34 -3.57 18.76
CA PRO A 156 -21.62 -2.28 18.14
C PRO A 156 -20.41 -1.32 18.16
N ALA A 157 -19.61 -1.35 19.23
CA ALA A 157 -18.39 -0.53 19.34
C ALA A 157 -17.29 -0.96 18.36
N THR A 158 -17.32 -2.21 17.91
CA THR A 158 -16.41 -2.77 16.88
C THR A 158 -17.12 -2.90 15.54
N THR A 159 -18.12 -2.07 15.25
CA THR A 159 -18.86 -2.07 13.98
C THR A 159 -18.80 -0.68 13.36
N LEU A 160 -18.55 -0.60 12.06
CA LEU A 160 -18.59 0.67 11.34
C LEU A 160 -19.98 1.33 11.47
N PRO A 161 -20.03 2.62 11.88
CA PRO A 161 -21.27 3.38 11.84
C PRO A 161 -21.69 3.63 10.38
N PRO A 162 -22.99 3.94 10.16
CA PRO A 162 -23.45 4.34 8.84
C PRO A 162 -22.74 5.62 8.35
N PRO A 163 -22.56 5.79 7.03
CA PRO A 163 -22.02 7.02 6.46
C PRO A 163 -22.78 8.27 6.91
N PRO A 164 -22.09 9.40 7.17
CA PRO A 164 -22.73 10.69 7.39
C PRO A 164 -23.64 11.09 6.21
N LYS A 165 -24.72 11.82 6.49
CA LYS A 165 -25.69 12.25 5.46
C LYS A 165 -25.08 13.20 4.42
N ASP A 166 -24.03 13.90 4.82
CA ASP A 166 -23.28 14.89 4.04
C ASP A 166 -22.00 14.32 3.43
N LEU A 167 -21.83 12.98 3.41
CA LEU A 167 -20.70 12.35 2.73
C LEU A 167 -20.67 12.80 1.25
N PRO A 168 -19.54 13.36 0.77
CA PRO A 168 -19.40 13.76 -0.63
C PRO A 168 -19.63 12.59 -1.57
N LYS A 169 -20.40 12.81 -2.64
CA LYS A 169 -20.66 11.79 -3.65
C LYS A 169 -19.49 11.72 -4.64
N CYS A 170 -19.09 10.49 -4.96
CA CYS A 170 -18.10 10.20 -6.00
C CYS A 170 -18.65 10.47 -7.41
#